data_AF-A0A537EBC8-F1
#
_entry.id   AF-A0A537EBC8-F1
#
_cell.length_a   1.000
_cell.length_b   1.000
_cell.length_c   1.000
_cell.angle_alpha   90.00
_cell.angle_beta   90.00
_cell.angle_gamma   90.00
#
_symmetry.space_group_name_H-M   'P 1'
#
loop_
_entity.id
_entity.type
_entity.pdbx_description
1 polymer ?
#
loop_
_entity_poly.entity_id
_entity_poly.type
_entity_poly.pdbx_seq_one_letter_code
_entity_poly.pdbx_strand_id
1 'polypeptide(L)'
;MESTSTMKFTLLRKSVPAWLLLVAIVGAAASISIYVATNLKTTTSQPDFSLTANPNRETLLNGSDGPYWSTITVGAVNNFTGIVSMAVSSPNGVNERLLKVDGSNQIDVSQVLLGRDQSLNLTIRVATAGNYSLIVTGTSGRLSHSVTVNVIARGLALSTNPSPIKVPPASSSTVSVTLTSLNGLAGNFTTSFYQNSGFYWGASGIPTSILIRPGGTTTFTFTITTYSQFGGGSSTLSFYTPLGSTGFVMDVSAP
;
A
#
# COMPACT_ATOMS: atom_id res chain seq x y z
N MET A 1 31.49 -18.23 52.62
CA MET A 1 31.56 -19.71 52.70
C MET A 1 32.09 -20.18 51.36
N GLU A 2 33.41 -20.33 51.26
CA GLU A 2 34.12 -20.68 50.02
C GLU A 2 34.60 -22.12 50.18
N SER A 3 34.10 -23.03 49.33
CA SER A 3 34.40 -24.47 49.43
C SER A 3 35.55 -24.80 48.47
N THR A 4 36.77 -24.83 48.99
CA THR A 4 37.97 -25.19 48.23
C THR A 4 38.04 -26.71 48.05
N SER A 5 37.68 -27.19 46.86
CA SER A 5 37.77 -28.62 46.49
C SER A 5 39.24 -29.01 46.29
N THR A 6 39.80 -29.73 47.25
CA THR A 6 41.17 -30.26 47.18
C THR A 6 41.21 -31.54 46.34
N MET A 7 41.82 -31.49 45.16
CA MET A 7 42.04 -32.68 44.33
C MET A 7 43.15 -33.55 44.94
N LYS A 8 42.81 -34.72 45.44
CA LYS A 8 43.75 -35.77 45.84
C LYS A 8 44.28 -36.50 44.61
N PHE A 9 45.52 -36.22 44.21
CA PHE A 9 46.23 -37.04 43.23
C PHE A 9 46.77 -38.30 43.92
N THR A 10 46.16 -39.45 43.63
CA THR A 10 46.67 -40.75 44.08
C THR A 10 47.76 -41.20 43.10
N LEU A 11 49.02 -41.21 43.55
CA LEU A 11 50.16 -41.68 42.76
C LEU A 11 50.07 -43.19 42.56
N LEU A 12 50.11 -43.64 41.29
CA LEU A 12 50.01 -45.05 40.91
C LEU A 12 51.25 -45.83 41.39
N ARG A 13 51.04 -46.89 42.18
CA ARG A 13 52.08 -47.71 42.81
C ARG A 13 52.82 -48.67 41.85
N LYS A 14 52.59 -48.58 40.54
CA LYS A 14 53.20 -49.44 39.51
C LYS A 14 53.45 -48.62 38.25
N SER A 15 54.67 -48.71 37.70
CA SER A 15 55.06 -48.03 36.47
C SER A 15 54.13 -48.41 35.34
N VAL A 16 53.36 -47.44 34.84
CA VAL A 16 52.51 -47.64 33.68
C VAL A 16 53.37 -47.55 32.44
N PRO A 17 53.30 -48.53 31.52
CA PRO A 17 54.05 -48.45 30.27
C PRO A 17 53.69 -47.19 29.49
N ALA A 18 54.69 -46.48 28.96
CA ALA A 18 54.50 -45.22 28.23
C ALA A 18 53.52 -45.35 27.04
N TRP A 19 53.45 -46.54 26.41
CA TRP A 19 52.50 -46.82 25.33
C TRP A 19 51.04 -46.73 25.77
N LEU A 20 50.71 -47.13 27.00
CA LEU A 20 49.34 -47.07 27.52
C LEU A 20 48.92 -45.62 27.82
N LEU A 21 49.86 -44.79 28.30
CA LEU A 21 49.62 -43.36 28.50
C LEU A 21 49.39 -42.64 27.16
N LEU A 22 50.18 -42.98 26.13
CA LEU A 22 50.01 -42.45 24.78
C LEU A 22 48.63 -42.82 24.21
N VAL A 23 48.20 -44.07 24.34
CA VAL A 23 46.87 -44.52 23.90
C VAL A 23 45.75 -43.80 24.65
N ALA A 24 45.90 -43.59 25.96
CA ALA A 24 44.93 -42.85 26.76
C ALA A 24 44.85 -41.37 26.34
N ILE A 25 45.98 -40.72 26.05
CA ILE A 25 46.04 -39.33 25.58
C ILE A 25 45.44 -39.20 24.17
N VAL A 26 45.78 -40.10 23.26
CA VAL A 26 45.24 -40.12 21.89
C VAL A 26 43.74 -40.43 21.91
N GLY A 27 43.29 -41.36 22.75
CA GLY A 27 41.88 -41.66 22.93
C GLY A 27 41.09 -40.50 23.53
N ALA A 28 41.64 -39.83 24.56
CA ALA A 28 41.04 -38.63 25.15
C ALA A 28 40.97 -37.48 24.13
N ALA A 29 42.06 -37.21 23.41
CA ALA A 29 42.11 -36.18 22.37
C ALA A 29 41.11 -36.47 21.24
N ALA A 30 41.05 -37.71 20.75
CA ALA A 30 40.08 -38.12 19.73
C ALA A 30 38.64 -37.99 20.22
N SER A 31 38.36 -38.37 21.48
CA SER A 31 37.03 -38.23 22.08
C SER A 31 36.63 -36.76 22.29
N ILE A 32 37.59 -35.87 22.63
CA ILE A 32 37.37 -34.43 22.72
C ILE A 32 37.13 -33.83 21.32
N SER A 33 37.90 -34.24 20.31
CA SER A 33 37.68 -33.82 18.91
C SER A 33 36.32 -34.28 18.37
N ILE A 34 35.88 -35.49 18.69
CA ILE A 34 34.57 -36.02 18.31
C ILE A 34 33.45 -35.33 19.11
N TYR A 35 33.64 -35.05 20.40
CA TYR A 35 32.67 -34.33 21.22
C TYR A 35 32.47 -32.88 20.75
N VAL A 36 33.55 -32.19 20.37
CA VAL A 36 33.48 -30.84 19.80
C VAL A 36 32.83 -30.88 18.41
N ALA A 37 33.18 -31.86 17.56
CA ALA A 37 32.59 -31.99 16.22
C ALA A 37 31.11 -32.40 16.22
N THR A 38 30.66 -33.18 17.19
CA THR A 38 29.25 -33.64 17.31
C THR A 38 28.35 -32.63 18.00
N ASN A 39 28.88 -31.78 18.88
CA ASN A 39 28.12 -30.73 19.56
C ASN A 39 28.16 -29.36 18.85
N LEU A 40 29.04 -29.16 17.87
CA LEU A 40 28.91 -28.06 16.89
C LEU A 40 27.90 -28.44 15.81
N LYS A 41 26.63 -28.60 16.20
CA LYS A 41 25.54 -28.42 15.24
C LYS A 41 25.25 -26.93 15.16
N THR A 42 26.04 -26.22 14.35
CA THR A 42 25.71 -24.86 13.96
C THR A 42 24.40 -24.92 13.19
N THR A 43 23.27 -24.71 13.87
CA THR A 43 22.00 -24.36 13.20
C THR A 43 22.11 -22.93 12.72
N THR A 44 23.05 -22.67 11.80
CA THR A 44 23.12 -21.40 11.08
C THR A 44 21.90 -21.40 10.17
N SER A 45 20.86 -20.69 10.62
CA SER A 45 19.71 -20.35 9.82
C SER A 45 20.19 -19.85 8.45
N GLN A 46 19.69 -20.46 7.37
CA GLN A 46 20.18 -20.20 6.01
C GLN A 46 20.01 -18.70 5.68
N PRO A 47 20.97 -18.05 4.99
CA PRO A 47 20.78 -16.70 4.48
C PRO A 47 19.49 -16.61 3.66
N ASP A 48 18.62 -15.66 4.00
CA ASP A 48 17.32 -15.47 3.37
C ASP A 48 16.95 -13.98 3.34
N PHE A 49 15.88 -13.61 2.66
CA PHE A 49 15.30 -12.28 2.73
C PHE A 49 13.86 -12.34 3.23
N SER A 50 13.35 -11.20 3.68
CA SER A 50 11.95 -11.05 4.05
C SER A 50 11.30 -9.96 3.22
N LEU A 51 9.98 -10.03 3.08
CA LEU A 51 9.20 -9.06 2.34
C LEU A 51 7.96 -8.65 3.15
N THR A 52 7.81 -7.36 3.42
CA THR A 52 6.64 -6.83 4.15
C THR A 52 6.09 -5.59 3.46
N ALA A 53 4.81 -5.32 3.67
CA ALA A 53 4.13 -4.15 3.12
C ALA A 53 3.41 -3.38 4.23
N ASN A 54 3.53 -2.06 4.25
CA ASN A 54 2.82 -1.20 5.18
C ASN A 54 2.47 0.15 4.50
N PRO A 55 1.17 0.49 4.36
CA PRO A 55 0.01 -0.31 4.72
C PRO A 55 -0.24 -1.46 3.73
N ASN A 56 -0.69 -2.62 4.23
CA ASN A 56 -1.05 -3.77 3.39
C ASN A 56 -2.54 -3.80 3.00
N ARG A 57 -3.34 -2.85 3.50
CA ARG A 57 -4.75 -2.70 3.17
C ARG A 57 -5.16 -1.24 3.29
N GLU A 58 -5.69 -0.67 2.22
CA GLU A 58 -6.19 0.70 2.26
C GLU A 58 -7.50 0.90 1.51
N THR A 59 -8.21 1.95 1.90
CA THR A 59 -9.44 2.39 1.24
C THR A 59 -9.19 3.69 0.50
N LEU A 60 -9.42 3.68 -0.81
CA LEU A 60 -9.23 4.82 -1.70
C LEU A 60 -10.57 5.35 -2.19
N LEU A 61 -10.60 6.64 -2.52
CA LEU A 61 -11.70 7.20 -3.29
C LEU A 61 -11.30 7.17 -4.78
N ASN A 62 -12.13 6.54 -5.61
CA ASN A 62 -11.96 6.55 -7.05
C ASN A 62 -12.03 8.00 -7.55
N GLY A 63 -11.10 8.39 -8.41
CA GLY A 63 -10.98 9.75 -8.94
C GLY A 63 -10.26 10.73 -8.01
N SER A 64 -9.73 10.31 -6.85
CA SER A 64 -8.90 11.19 -6.02
C SER A 64 -7.62 11.61 -6.75
N ASP A 65 -7.20 12.87 -6.58
CA ASP A 65 -6.05 13.48 -7.26
C ASP A 65 -4.68 12.84 -6.92
N GLY A 66 -4.61 11.91 -5.97
CA GLY A 66 -3.36 11.31 -5.47
C GLY A 66 -3.20 9.81 -5.76
N PRO A 67 -1.97 9.33 -6.04
CA PRO A 67 -1.68 7.90 -6.00
C PRO A 67 -1.65 7.42 -4.54
N TYR A 68 -2.18 6.22 -4.31
CA TYR A 68 -1.96 5.50 -3.07
C TYR A 68 -0.52 5.01 -2.99
N TRP A 69 0.03 4.89 -1.79
CA TRP A 69 1.40 4.44 -1.57
C TRP A 69 1.46 3.39 -0.45
N SER A 70 2.19 2.31 -0.69
CA SER A 70 2.53 1.30 0.31
C SER A 70 4.05 1.16 0.37
N THR A 71 4.61 1.23 1.58
CA THR A 71 6.03 0.97 1.77
C THR A 71 6.28 -0.53 1.74
N ILE A 72 7.11 -0.99 0.79
CA ILE A 72 7.56 -2.38 0.71
C ILE A 72 8.97 -2.44 1.31
N THR A 73 9.11 -3.19 2.40
CA THR A 73 10.41 -3.42 3.03
C THR A 73 10.94 -4.78 2.60
N VAL A 74 12.14 -4.79 2.03
CA VAL A 74 12.89 -5.99 1.69
C VAL A 74 14.01 -6.14 2.71
N GLY A 75 13.85 -7.06 3.66
CA GLY A 75 14.77 -7.23 4.79
C GLY A 75 15.82 -8.31 4.55
N ALA A 76 17.06 -8.08 4.99
CA ALA A 76 18.13 -9.08 4.93
C ALA A 76 18.11 -9.96 6.19
N VAL A 77 17.92 -11.28 6.03
CA VAL A 77 17.81 -12.24 7.14
C VAL A 77 19.06 -13.12 7.17
N ASN A 78 19.62 -13.34 8.36
CA ASN A 78 20.85 -14.14 8.56
C ASN A 78 22.03 -13.70 7.69
N ASN A 79 22.29 -12.38 7.61
CA ASN A 79 23.37 -11.79 6.81
C ASN A 79 23.26 -12.05 5.29
N PHE A 80 22.05 -12.18 4.76
CA PHE A 80 21.85 -12.30 3.32
C PHE A 80 22.40 -11.10 2.55
N THR A 81 23.37 -11.36 1.69
CA THR A 81 23.96 -10.38 0.76
C THR A 81 23.78 -10.87 -0.67
N GLY A 82 22.70 -10.45 -1.32
CA GLY A 82 22.33 -10.95 -2.64
C GLY A 82 21.38 -10.02 -3.38
N ILE A 83 21.23 -10.23 -4.68
CA ILE A 83 20.28 -9.48 -5.51
C ILE A 83 18.92 -10.17 -5.42
N VAL A 84 17.89 -9.40 -5.09
CA VAL A 84 16.49 -9.82 -5.13
C VAL A 84 15.83 -9.17 -6.34
N SER A 85 15.33 -9.99 -7.25
CA SER A 85 14.49 -9.51 -8.36
C SER A 85 13.07 -9.29 -7.86
N MET A 86 12.51 -8.14 -8.20
CA MET A 86 11.20 -7.68 -7.74
C MET A 86 10.22 -7.66 -8.91
N ALA A 87 9.03 -8.18 -8.68
CA ALA A 87 7.92 -8.09 -9.61
C ALA A 87 6.65 -7.73 -8.85
N VAL A 88 5.78 -6.95 -9.49
CA VAL A 88 4.44 -6.67 -8.99
C VAL A 88 3.44 -7.22 -10.00
N SER A 89 2.42 -7.92 -9.50
CA SER A 89 1.29 -8.37 -10.30
C SER A 89 0.02 -7.70 -9.78
N SER A 90 -0.79 -7.18 -10.69
CA SER A 90 -2.02 -6.47 -10.38
C SER A 90 -3.16 -6.89 -11.32
N PRO A 91 -4.43 -6.81 -10.88
CA PRO A 91 -5.57 -6.99 -11.78
C PRO A 91 -5.71 -5.86 -12.80
N ASN A 92 -6.48 -6.09 -13.86
CA ASN A 92 -6.81 -5.05 -14.84
C ASN A 92 -7.44 -3.81 -14.18
N GLY A 93 -7.08 -2.63 -14.67
CA GLY A 93 -7.59 -1.35 -14.16
C GLY A 93 -6.82 -0.79 -12.96
N VAL A 94 -5.74 -1.45 -12.55
CA VAL A 94 -4.74 -0.95 -11.60
C VAL A 94 -3.51 -0.52 -12.38
N ASN A 95 -3.00 0.68 -12.07
CA ASN A 95 -1.70 1.14 -12.52
C ASN A 95 -0.78 1.23 -11.30
N GLU A 96 0.25 0.39 -11.28
CA GLU A 96 1.23 0.35 -10.20
C GLU A 96 2.65 0.69 -10.66
N ARG A 97 3.45 1.24 -9.74
CA ARG A 97 4.90 1.37 -9.91
C ARG A 97 5.60 1.10 -8.61
N LEU A 98 6.61 0.25 -8.64
CA LEU A 98 7.51 0.00 -7.52
C LEU A 98 8.73 0.90 -7.67
N LEU A 99 8.90 1.84 -6.75
CA LEU A 99 9.85 2.93 -6.87
C LEU A 99 10.86 2.90 -5.73
N LYS A 100 12.09 3.36 -6.01
CA LYS A 100 13.02 3.82 -4.99
C LYS A 100 13.13 5.34 -5.09
N VAL A 101 13.05 6.00 -3.95
CA VAL A 101 13.23 7.45 -3.85
C VAL A 101 14.68 7.72 -3.48
N ASP A 102 15.39 8.44 -4.34
CA ASP A 102 16.75 8.91 -4.09
C ASP A 102 16.80 10.43 -4.27
N GLY A 103 16.73 11.17 -3.16
CA GLY A 103 16.49 12.60 -3.16
C GLY A 103 15.16 12.93 -3.85
N SER A 104 15.22 13.68 -4.96
CA SER A 104 14.05 14.04 -5.77
C SER A 104 13.77 13.06 -6.92
N ASN A 105 14.64 12.07 -7.14
CA ASN A 105 14.49 11.12 -8.24
C ASN A 105 13.62 9.93 -7.83
N GLN A 106 12.70 9.54 -8.72
CA GLN A 106 11.91 8.33 -8.61
C GLN A 106 12.37 7.33 -9.68
N ILE A 107 12.86 6.19 -9.23
CA ILE A 107 13.45 5.17 -10.10
C ILE A 107 12.59 3.91 -10.01
N ASP A 108 12.13 3.39 -11.15
CA ASP A 108 11.43 2.10 -11.20
C ASP A 108 12.40 0.97 -10.83
N VAL A 109 11.95 0.07 -9.96
CA VAL A 109 12.76 -0.98 -9.37
C VAL A 109 12.29 -2.34 -9.87
N SER A 110 13.19 -3.03 -10.59
CA SER A 110 13.05 -4.44 -10.93
C SER A 110 13.98 -5.33 -10.12
N GLN A 111 15.01 -4.78 -9.45
CA GLN A 111 15.97 -5.52 -8.65
C GLN A 111 16.51 -4.66 -7.50
N VAL A 112 16.84 -5.32 -6.39
CA VAL A 112 17.42 -4.68 -5.20
C VAL A 112 18.61 -5.49 -4.72
N LEU A 113 19.73 -4.81 -4.49
CA LEU A 113 20.89 -5.41 -3.83
C LEU A 113 20.70 -5.34 -2.31
N LEU A 114 20.71 -6.51 -1.65
CA LEU A 114 20.65 -6.62 -0.21
C LEU A 114 22.04 -6.77 0.40
N GLY A 115 22.18 -6.13 1.55
CA GLY A 115 23.24 -6.24 2.56
C GLY A 115 22.84 -5.53 3.86
N ARG A 116 21.70 -4.84 3.81
CA ARG A 116 20.87 -4.27 4.86
C ARG A 116 19.45 -4.15 4.29
N ASP A 117 18.48 -3.88 5.14
CA ASP A 117 17.09 -3.70 4.73
C ASP A 117 16.95 -2.54 3.73
N GLN A 118 16.05 -2.70 2.77
CA GLN A 118 15.75 -1.71 1.75
C GLN A 118 14.27 -1.36 1.82
N SER A 119 13.97 -0.07 1.61
CA SER A 119 12.62 0.45 1.58
C SER A 119 12.29 0.91 0.17
N LEU A 120 11.21 0.37 -0.39
CA LEU A 120 10.67 0.71 -1.69
C LEU A 120 9.27 1.31 -1.50
N ASN A 121 8.84 2.14 -2.45
CA ASN A 121 7.52 2.73 -2.46
C ASN A 121 6.69 2.14 -3.59
N LEU A 122 5.65 1.39 -3.26
CA LEU A 122 4.66 0.89 -4.21
C LEU A 122 3.58 1.95 -4.38
N THR A 123 3.58 2.65 -5.51
CA THR A 123 2.50 3.57 -5.88
C THR A 123 1.42 2.84 -6.64
N ILE A 124 0.16 3.14 -6.35
CA ILE A 124 -1.01 2.46 -6.89
C ILE A 124 -2.04 3.51 -7.29
N ARG A 125 -2.57 3.40 -8.51
CA ARG A 125 -3.69 4.19 -9.02
C ARG A 125 -4.76 3.27 -9.56
N VAL A 126 -6.02 3.60 -9.27
CA VAL A 126 -7.20 2.84 -9.68
C VAL A 126 -8.25 3.82 -10.15
N ALA A 127 -8.81 3.56 -11.34
CA ALA A 127 -9.76 4.44 -12.02
C ALA A 127 -11.23 3.99 -11.86
N THR A 128 -11.45 2.81 -11.29
CA THR A 128 -12.79 2.26 -11.08
C THR A 128 -12.97 1.82 -9.63
N ALA A 129 -14.20 1.90 -9.14
CA ALA A 129 -14.53 1.37 -7.82
C ALA A 129 -14.49 -0.15 -7.85
N GLY A 130 -13.83 -0.76 -6.88
CA GLY A 130 -13.60 -2.21 -6.83
C GLY A 130 -12.61 -2.59 -5.73
N ASN A 131 -12.45 -3.90 -5.55
CA ASN A 131 -11.49 -4.47 -4.62
C ASN A 131 -10.35 -5.10 -5.42
N TYR A 132 -9.12 -4.67 -5.16
CA TYR A 132 -7.93 -5.08 -5.89
C TYR A 132 -6.93 -5.71 -4.93
N SER A 133 -6.31 -6.80 -5.36
CA SER A 133 -5.27 -7.50 -4.62
C SER A 133 -4.01 -7.52 -5.49
N LEU A 134 -3.02 -6.72 -5.09
CA LEU A 134 -1.71 -6.71 -5.73
C LEU A 134 -0.79 -7.68 -5.00
N ILE A 135 0.06 -8.40 -5.73
CA ILE A 135 1.06 -9.30 -5.15
C ILE A 135 2.43 -8.80 -5.57
N VAL A 136 3.25 -8.43 -4.58
CA VAL A 136 4.66 -8.11 -4.76
C VAL A 136 5.46 -9.37 -4.46
N THR A 137 6.30 -9.78 -5.41
CA THR A 137 7.13 -10.98 -5.30
C THR A 137 8.60 -10.59 -5.40
N GLY A 138 9.38 -11.06 -4.44
CA GLY A 138 10.84 -11.06 -4.51
C GLY A 138 11.36 -12.45 -4.85
N THR A 139 12.39 -12.54 -5.69
CA THR A 139 13.08 -13.80 -6.00
C THR A 139 14.60 -13.65 -5.96
N SER A 140 15.29 -14.62 -5.37
CA SER A 140 16.74 -14.71 -5.40
C SER A 140 17.19 -16.17 -5.46
N GLY A 141 17.65 -16.62 -6.62
CA GLY A 141 17.98 -18.03 -6.85
C GLY A 141 16.77 -18.94 -6.60
N ARG A 142 16.80 -19.73 -5.51
CA ARG A 142 15.71 -20.63 -5.11
C ARG A 142 14.76 -20.03 -4.07
N LEU A 143 15.09 -18.86 -3.51
CA LEU A 143 14.27 -18.18 -2.51
C LEU A 143 13.21 -17.34 -3.22
N SER A 144 11.97 -17.41 -2.73
CA SER A 144 10.87 -16.60 -3.21
C SER A 144 9.94 -16.26 -2.06
N HIS A 145 9.70 -14.96 -1.88
CA HIS A 145 8.77 -14.43 -0.88
C HIS A 145 7.79 -13.49 -1.56
N SER A 146 6.58 -13.43 -1.04
CA SER A 146 5.55 -12.54 -1.57
C SER A 146 4.79 -11.84 -0.45
N VAL A 147 4.29 -10.65 -0.76
CA VAL A 147 3.39 -9.90 0.11
C VAL A 147 2.22 -9.36 -0.70
N THR A 148 1.03 -9.43 -0.11
CA THR A 148 -0.20 -8.94 -0.72
C THR A 148 -0.54 -7.54 -0.22
N VAL A 149 -0.87 -6.64 -1.14
CA VAL A 149 -1.39 -5.30 -0.85
C VAL A 149 -2.82 -5.22 -1.37
N ASN A 150 -3.76 -5.05 -0.45
CA ASN A 150 -5.18 -4.96 -0.77
C ASN A 150 -5.62 -3.50 -0.88
N VAL A 151 -6.36 -3.17 -1.93
CA VAL A 151 -6.87 -1.83 -2.18
C VAL A 151 -8.38 -1.90 -2.38
N ILE A 152 -9.10 -1.12 -1.58
CA ILE A 152 -10.55 -0.99 -1.67
C ILE A 152 -10.84 0.39 -2.28
N ALA A 153 -11.05 0.42 -3.58
CA ALA A 153 -11.46 1.63 -4.27
C ALA A 153 -12.97 1.80 -4.13
N ARG A 154 -13.40 2.84 -3.42
CA ARG A 154 -14.79 3.26 -3.27
C ARG A 154 -15.06 4.43 -4.19
N GLY A 155 -16.26 4.58 -4.71
CA GLY A 155 -16.54 5.67 -5.65
C GLY A 155 -17.98 6.15 -5.57
N LEU A 156 -18.27 7.19 -6.34
CA LEU A 156 -19.61 7.71 -6.54
C LEU A 156 -19.89 7.74 -8.03
N ALA A 157 -21.08 7.31 -8.43
CA ALA A 157 -21.59 7.59 -9.76
C ALA A 157 -22.49 8.82 -9.69
N LEU A 158 -22.27 9.76 -10.61
CA LEU A 158 -23.05 10.98 -10.79
C LEU A 158 -23.88 10.85 -12.06
N SER A 159 -25.17 11.19 -11.98
CA SER A 159 -26.01 11.37 -13.16
C SER A 159 -26.92 12.58 -12.98
N THR A 160 -27.27 13.22 -14.09
CA THR A 160 -28.12 14.41 -14.11
C THR A 160 -29.32 14.18 -15.02
N ASN A 161 -30.44 14.82 -14.66
CA ASN A 161 -31.61 14.92 -15.51
C ASN A 161 -32.11 16.37 -15.46
N PRO A 162 -32.08 17.10 -16.60
CA PRO A 162 -31.68 16.64 -17.94
C PRO A 162 -30.17 16.42 -18.11
N SER A 163 -29.77 15.59 -19.10
CA SER A 163 -28.38 15.39 -19.54
C SER A 163 -28.33 15.34 -21.09
N PRO A 164 -27.57 16.22 -21.77
CA PRO A 164 -26.81 17.35 -21.23
C PRO A 164 -27.74 18.44 -20.65
N ILE A 165 -27.24 19.20 -19.68
CA ILE A 165 -27.97 20.32 -19.07
C ILE A 165 -27.89 21.51 -20.02
N LYS A 166 -29.00 21.83 -20.70
CA LYS A 166 -29.13 23.02 -21.57
C LYS A 166 -30.09 24.03 -20.95
N VAL A 167 -29.61 25.25 -20.75
CA VAL A 167 -30.42 26.35 -20.19
C VAL A 167 -30.31 27.57 -21.12
N PRO A 168 -31.38 27.97 -21.83
CA PRO A 168 -31.39 29.16 -22.69
C PRO A 168 -31.07 30.45 -21.91
N PRO A 169 -30.65 31.55 -22.55
CA PRO A 169 -30.49 32.84 -21.89
C PRO A 169 -31.80 33.34 -21.25
N ALA A 170 -31.68 34.11 -20.16
CA ALA A 170 -32.80 34.66 -19.39
C ALA A 170 -33.85 33.61 -18.96
N SER A 171 -33.41 32.39 -18.64
CA SER A 171 -34.31 31.30 -18.26
C SER A 171 -33.85 30.59 -16.99
N SER A 172 -34.71 29.74 -16.45
CA SER A 172 -34.35 28.86 -15.34
C SER A 172 -34.71 27.41 -15.66
N SER A 173 -33.90 26.49 -15.18
CA SER A 173 -34.10 25.06 -15.35
C SER A 173 -33.79 24.33 -14.04
N THR A 174 -34.65 23.38 -13.69
CA THR A 174 -34.42 22.49 -12.55
C THR A 174 -33.64 21.28 -13.02
N VAL A 175 -32.51 21.02 -12.36
CA VAL A 175 -31.66 19.87 -12.61
C VAL A 175 -31.78 18.92 -11.43
N SER A 176 -32.16 17.67 -11.71
CA SER A 176 -32.07 16.57 -10.75
C SER A 176 -30.69 15.94 -10.85
N VAL A 177 -30.04 15.79 -9.71
CA VAL A 177 -28.73 15.15 -9.56
C VAL A 177 -28.90 13.88 -8.74
N THR A 178 -28.49 12.76 -9.31
CA THR A 178 -28.54 11.46 -8.64
C THR A 178 -27.13 10.96 -8.38
N LEU A 179 -26.83 10.75 -7.10
CA LEU A 179 -25.57 10.21 -6.58
C LEU A 179 -25.79 8.75 -6.19
N THR A 180 -24.97 7.85 -6.69
CA THR A 180 -25.03 6.42 -6.35
C THR A 180 -23.71 5.97 -5.72
N SER A 181 -23.81 5.38 -4.54
CA SER A 181 -22.68 4.77 -3.84
C SER A 181 -22.11 3.60 -4.65
N LEU A 182 -20.79 3.60 -4.88
CA LEU A 182 -20.06 2.49 -5.48
C LEU A 182 -19.12 1.85 -4.46
N ASN A 183 -19.12 0.52 -4.44
CA ASN A 183 -18.26 -0.32 -3.57
C ASN A 183 -18.32 0.07 -2.08
N GLY A 184 -19.51 0.44 -1.58
CA GLY A 184 -19.75 0.74 -0.17
C GLY A 184 -19.31 2.14 0.28
N LEU A 185 -19.16 3.09 -0.65
CA LEU A 185 -18.96 4.50 -0.30
C LEU A 185 -20.17 5.04 0.50
N ALA A 186 -19.95 5.61 1.67
CA ALA A 186 -21.03 6.12 2.51
C ALA A 186 -20.56 7.27 3.39
N GLY A 187 -21.52 8.05 3.88
CA GLY A 187 -21.26 9.16 4.80
C GLY A 187 -21.95 10.45 4.37
N ASN A 188 -21.66 11.52 5.11
CA ASN A 188 -22.11 12.86 4.79
C ASN A 188 -21.10 13.52 3.84
N PHE A 189 -21.56 13.89 2.66
CA PHE A 189 -20.78 14.60 1.66
C PHE A 189 -21.08 16.09 1.79
N THR A 190 -20.05 16.91 1.85
CA THR A 190 -20.21 18.36 1.77
C THR A 190 -20.17 18.79 0.32
N THR A 191 -21.09 19.62 -0.12
CA THR A 191 -21.08 20.15 -1.49
C THR A 191 -20.50 21.55 -1.52
N SER A 192 -19.73 21.86 -2.55
CA SER A 192 -19.34 23.23 -2.87
C SER A 192 -19.61 23.52 -4.34
N PHE A 193 -20.21 24.67 -4.59
CA PHE A 193 -20.40 25.16 -5.95
C PHE A 193 -19.36 26.22 -6.26
N TYR A 194 -18.52 25.97 -7.26
CA TYR A 194 -17.55 26.93 -7.76
C TYR A 194 -17.99 27.44 -9.12
N GLN A 195 -18.40 28.72 -9.13
CA GLN A 195 -18.66 29.46 -10.36
C GLN A 195 -17.35 29.99 -10.92
N ASN A 196 -17.10 29.77 -12.21
CA ASN A 196 -15.96 30.39 -12.88
C ASN A 196 -16.25 31.90 -13.12
N SER A 197 -15.24 32.76 -13.01
CA SER A 197 -15.41 34.21 -13.11
C SER A 197 -15.81 34.66 -14.51
N GLY A 198 -16.74 35.64 -14.61
CA GLY A 198 -17.14 36.28 -15.86
C GLY A 198 -18.51 35.88 -16.42
N PHE A 199 -19.39 35.27 -15.63
CA PHE A 199 -20.59 34.61 -16.17
C PHE A 199 -21.94 35.09 -15.62
N TYR A 200 -22.89 35.15 -16.53
CA TYR A 200 -24.25 35.66 -16.33
C TYR A 200 -25.24 34.53 -16.02
N TRP A 201 -25.01 33.79 -14.94
CA TRP A 201 -25.93 32.79 -14.41
C TRP A 201 -25.62 32.49 -12.94
N GLY A 202 -26.51 31.76 -12.28
CA GLY A 202 -26.33 31.28 -10.92
C GLY A 202 -27.05 29.96 -10.67
N ALA A 203 -26.70 29.29 -9.58
CA ALA A 203 -27.35 28.08 -9.10
C ALA A 203 -27.91 28.30 -7.69
N SER A 204 -29.09 27.78 -7.41
CA SER A 204 -29.75 27.88 -6.10
C SER A 204 -30.37 26.54 -5.69
N GLY A 205 -30.53 26.32 -4.38
CA GLY A 205 -31.10 25.08 -3.84
C GLY A 205 -30.12 23.91 -3.74
N ILE A 206 -28.81 24.16 -3.85
CA ILE A 206 -27.79 23.12 -3.66
C ILE A 206 -27.69 22.78 -2.15
N PRO A 207 -27.93 21.52 -1.74
CA PRO A 207 -27.86 21.13 -0.34
C PRO A 207 -26.42 21.10 0.15
N THR A 208 -26.12 21.79 1.26
CA THR A 208 -24.75 21.87 1.80
C THR A 208 -24.19 20.53 2.28
N SER A 209 -25.05 19.59 2.65
CA SER A 209 -24.69 18.23 3.03
C SER A 209 -25.65 17.21 2.46
N ILE A 210 -25.10 16.08 1.97
CA ILE A 210 -25.86 14.97 1.41
C ILE A 210 -25.42 13.68 2.10
N LEU A 211 -26.36 12.98 2.72
CA LEU A 211 -26.12 11.66 3.30
C LEU A 211 -26.28 10.58 2.24
N ILE A 212 -25.23 9.79 2.04
CA ILE A 212 -25.25 8.62 1.16
C ILE A 212 -25.10 7.35 2.01
N ARG A 213 -26.04 6.43 1.85
CA ARG A 213 -26.00 5.12 2.52
C ARG A 213 -25.13 4.13 1.72
N PRO A 214 -24.51 3.12 2.36
CA PRO A 214 -23.73 2.11 1.64
C PRO A 214 -24.58 1.42 0.57
N GLY A 215 -24.12 1.45 -0.69
CA GLY A 215 -24.86 0.90 -1.83
C GLY A 215 -26.16 1.65 -2.17
N GLY A 216 -26.43 2.78 -1.49
CA GLY A 216 -27.61 3.58 -1.69
C GLY A 216 -27.47 4.62 -2.78
N THR A 217 -28.62 5.12 -3.21
CA THR A 217 -28.76 6.24 -4.14
C THR A 217 -29.40 7.42 -3.42
N THR A 218 -28.97 8.63 -3.73
CA THR A 218 -29.54 9.87 -3.18
C THR A 218 -29.70 10.88 -4.29
N THR A 219 -30.88 11.48 -4.35
CA THR A 219 -31.24 12.44 -5.39
C THR A 219 -31.57 13.78 -4.75
N PHE A 220 -31.06 14.85 -5.32
CA PHE A 220 -31.44 16.22 -4.97
C PHE A 220 -31.66 17.05 -6.23
N THR A 221 -32.33 18.18 -6.10
CA THR A 221 -32.59 19.09 -7.21
C THR A 221 -32.02 20.46 -6.91
N PHE A 222 -31.46 21.12 -7.91
CA PHE A 222 -31.07 22.52 -7.83
C PHE A 222 -31.55 23.26 -9.08
N THR A 223 -31.72 24.57 -8.96
CA THR A 223 -32.19 25.42 -10.05
C THR A 223 -31.05 26.23 -10.59
N ILE A 224 -30.84 26.15 -11.89
CA ILE A 224 -29.93 27.00 -12.66
C ILE A 224 -30.75 28.16 -13.21
N THR A 225 -30.24 29.38 -13.06
CA THR A 225 -30.84 30.60 -13.63
C THR A 225 -29.81 31.33 -14.45
N THR A 226 -30.09 31.58 -15.73
CA THR A 226 -29.24 32.35 -16.64
C THR A 226 -29.82 33.77 -16.81
N TYR A 227 -28.97 34.74 -17.10
CA TYR A 227 -29.40 36.09 -17.51
C TYR A 227 -29.35 36.24 -19.04
N SER A 228 -29.90 37.33 -19.55
CA SER A 228 -30.07 37.59 -20.99
C SER A 228 -28.77 37.60 -21.80
N GLN A 229 -27.66 37.93 -21.15
CA GLN A 229 -26.34 38.05 -21.75
C GLN A 229 -25.46 36.79 -21.56
N PHE A 230 -26.09 35.65 -21.24
CA PHE A 230 -25.43 34.36 -21.10
C PHE A 230 -25.01 33.79 -22.47
N GLY A 231 -23.70 33.76 -22.72
CA GLY A 231 -23.09 33.20 -23.95
C GLY A 231 -22.58 31.76 -23.83
N GLY A 232 -22.98 31.02 -22.78
CA GLY A 232 -22.60 29.62 -22.52
C GLY A 232 -21.28 29.43 -21.75
N GLY A 233 -21.24 28.57 -20.73
CA GLY A 233 -20.01 28.33 -19.95
C GLY A 233 -20.13 27.16 -18.97
N SER A 234 -18.98 26.72 -18.42
CA SER A 234 -18.89 25.62 -17.45
C SER A 234 -18.82 26.13 -16.00
N SER A 235 -19.28 25.31 -15.06
CA SER A 235 -18.97 25.46 -13.63
C SER A 235 -18.78 24.08 -13.04
N THR A 236 -18.23 24.04 -11.83
CA THR A 236 -17.92 22.77 -11.18
C THR A 236 -18.69 22.67 -9.88
N LEU A 237 -19.55 21.66 -9.78
CA LEU A 237 -20.12 21.23 -8.51
C LEU A 237 -19.24 20.11 -7.94
N SER A 238 -18.48 20.45 -6.89
CA SER A 238 -17.60 19.49 -6.21
C SER A 238 -18.30 18.89 -5.00
N PHE A 239 -18.08 17.59 -4.80
CA PHE A 239 -18.48 16.85 -3.60
C PHE A 239 -17.23 16.48 -2.81
N TYR A 240 -17.18 16.88 -1.55
CA TYR A 240 -16.12 16.53 -0.62
C TYR A 240 -16.58 15.42 0.30
N THR A 241 -15.76 14.37 0.37
CA THR A 241 -15.91 13.34 1.40
C THR A 241 -15.46 13.89 2.76
N PRO A 242 -15.88 13.27 3.88
CA PRO A 242 -15.29 13.53 5.20
C PRO A 242 -13.77 13.34 5.26
N LEU A 243 -13.20 12.64 4.26
CA LEU A 243 -11.76 12.39 4.11
C LEU A 243 -11.04 13.51 3.32
N GLY A 244 -11.72 14.60 2.95
CA GLY A 244 -11.13 15.81 2.37
C GLY A 244 -10.81 15.75 0.87
N SER A 245 -11.10 14.64 0.19
CA SER A 245 -10.84 14.49 -1.26
C SER A 245 -12.02 14.98 -2.12
N THR A 246 -11.70 15.70 -3.19
CA THR A 246 -12.56 16.14 -4.30
C THR A 246 -13.05 14.93 -5.09
N GLY A 247 -14.37 14.71 -5.14
CA GLY A 247 -14.93 13.51 -5.75
C GLY A 247 -15.30 13.65 -7.23
N PHE A 248 -16.04 14.68 -7.63
CA PHE A 248 -16.79 14.68 -8.90
C PHE A 248 -17.01 16.10 -9.45
N VAL A 249 -17.07 16.25 -10.77
CA VAL A 249 -17.27 17.51 -11.53
C VAL A 249 -18.50 17.37 -12.43
N MET A 250 -19.25 18.45 -12.64
CA MET A 250 -20.41 18.50 -13.53
C MET A 250 -20.29 19.68 -14.48
N ASP A 251 -20.18 19.44 -15.79
CA ASP A 251 -20.23 20.51 -16.79
C ASP A 251 -21.68 20.88 -17.16
N VAL A 252 -21.94 22.19 -17.25
CA VAL A 252 -23.17 22.74 -17.82
C VAL A 252 -22.81 23.30 -19.20
N SER A 253 -23.60 23.02 -20.23
CA SER A 253 -23.36 23.56 -21.57
C SER A 253 -24.65 24.09 -22.19
N ALA A 254 -24.61 25.32 -22.69
CA ALA A 254 -25.68 25.87 -23.50
C ALA A 254 -25.21 26.00 -24.96
N PRO A 255 -26.12 25.82 -25.93
CA PRO A 255 -25.84 26.12 -27.33
C PRO A 255 -25.65 27.63 -27.56
#